data_AF-A0A3B9MMT1-F1
#
_entry.id   AF-A0A3B9MMT1-F1
#
_cell.length_a   1.000
_cell.length_b   1.000
_cell.length_c   1.000
_cell.angle_alpha   90.00
_cell.angle_beta   90.00
_cell.angle_gamma   90.00
#
_symmetry.space_group_name_H-M   'P 1'
#
loop_
_entity.id
_entity.type
_entity.pdbx_description
1 polymer ?
#
loop_
_entity_poly.entity_id
_entity_poly.type
_entity_poly.pdbx_seq_one_letter_code
_entity_poly.pdbx_strand_id
1 'polypeptide(L)'
;METNYTMRRVKSIVVVAGLMLAIILSSHRPTTAQQQSPLAGNPETVELRRRVKELEERLNKLEAEQPPRNAPVSFVKTAFPGDVIPSPTTNPASPAQEDDKSKSQDKGVSNFFREVELSGFIDGYYGYNFNKPAGRINVLRNFDTRSNQFALNLAEVVIEKKPDPLNSRVGFRLDLDYGPATDLVHASEPGGSETYKVIQQAYGSYLAPVGSGLQIDVGKFVTWNGAEVIETKDNWNYSRGLLFAWAIPYYHAGVRAKYSFNSKVSLMGAVVNGWNNVEENNSG
;
A
#
# COMPACT_ATOMS: atom_id res chain seq x y z
N MET A 1 -49.35 -11.64 23.01
CA MET A 1 -49.07 -12.02 21.61
C MET A 1 -47.75 -11.39 21.25
N GLU A 2 -46.64 -12.11 21.43
CA GLU A 2 -45.31 -11.69 21.01
C GLU A 2 -44.96 -12.43 19.72
N THR A 3 -44.62 -11.70 18.67
CA THR A 3 -44.20 -12.28 17.38
C THR A 3 -42.70 -12.08 17.23
N ASN A 4 -41.96 -13.16 17.42
CA ASN A 4 -40.50 -13.19 17.24
C ASN A 4 -40.15 -13.13 15.75
N TYR A 5 -39.34 -12.13 15.35
CA TYR A 5 -38.79 -11.99 14.00
C TYR A 5 -37.39 -12.60 13.97
N THR A 6 -37.25 -13.80 13.41
CA THR A 6 -35.95 -14.47 13.25
C THR A 6 -35.25 -13.97 12.00
N MET A 7 -34.21 -13.15 12.15
CA MET A 7 -33.30 -12.78 11.06
C MET A 7 -32.49 -14.00 10.59
N ARG A 8 -32.78 -14.51 9.39
CA ARG A 8 -31.91 -15.47 8.69
C ARG A 8 -30.79 -14.71 7.96
N ARG A 9 -29.54 -14.86 8.42
CA ARG A 9 -28.34 -14.43 7.67
C ARG A 9 -28.19 -15.30 6.42
N VAL A 10 -28.37 -14.72 5.23
CA VAL A 10 -28.04 -15.35 3.95
C VAL A 10 -26.56 -15.07 3.67
N LYS A 11 -25.75 -16.13 3.59
CA LYS A 11 -24.35 -16.05 3.14
C LYS A 11 -24.35 -16.06 1.61
N SER A 12 -24.08 -14.93 0.98
CA SER A 12 -23.92 -14.84 -0.48
C SER A 12 -22.49 -15.20 -0.87
N ILE A 13 -22.33 -16.28 -1.63
CA ILE A 13 -21.07 -16.64 -2.31
C ILE A 13 -21.08 -15.93 -3.67
N VAL A 14 -20.15 -15.00 -3.87
CA VAL A 14 -19.96 -14.31 -5.15
C VAL A 14 -18.82 -15.03 -5.88
N VAL A 15 -19.12 -15.62 -7.03
CA VAL A 15 -18.12 -16.17 -7.96
C VAL A 15 -17.88 -15.11 -9.03
N VAL A 16 -16.68 -14.53 -9.05
CA VAL A 16 -16.23 -13.61 -10.12
C VAL A 16 -15.52 -14.44 -11.18
N ALA A 17 -16.14 -14.60 -12.34
CA ALA A 17 -15.50 -15.17 -13.53
C ALA A 17 -15.10 -14.01 -14.46
N GLY A 18 -13.80 -13.73 -14.55
CA GLY A 18 -13.25 -12.77 -15.50
C GLY A 18 -12.93 -13.46 -16.82
N LEU A 19 -13.59 -13.04 -17.90
CA LEU A 19 -13.24 -13.44 -19.27
C LEU A 19 -12.43 -12.29 -19.90
N MET A 20 -11.13 -12.49 -20.11
CA MET A 20 -10.30 -11.57 -20.89
C MET A 20 -10.32 -11.97 -22.37
N LEU A 21 -10.73 -11.04 -23.23
CA LEU A 21 -10.48 -11.11 -24.68
C LEU A 21 -9.49 -10.00 -25.03
N ALA A 22 -8.21 -10.36 -25.15
CA ALA A 22 -7.18 -9.47 -25.67
C ALA A 22 -7.09 -9.67 -27.19
N ILE A 23 -7.55 -8.67 -27.95
CA ILE A 23 -7.26 -8.59 -29.39
C ILE A 23 -5.93 -7.86 -29.54
N ILE A 24 -4.86 -8.61 -29.77
CA ILE A 24 -3.54 -8.06 -30.11
C ILE A 24 -3.39 -8.13 -31.63
N LEU A 25 -3.47 -6.99 -32.32
CA LEU A 25 -3.03 -6.88 -33.72
C LEU A 25 -1.51 -6.72 -33.76
N SER A 26 -0.86 -7.68 -34.41
CA SER A 26 0.59 -7.83 -34.56
C SER A 26 1.21 -6.88 -35.59
N SER A 27 2.49 -6.56 -35.42
CA SER A 27 3.44 -6.58 -36.54
C SER A 27 4.73 -7.28 -36.12
N HIS A 28 4.93 -8.50 -36.60
CA HIS A 28 6.16 -9.28 -36.39
C HIS A 28 7.17 -8.93 -37.48
N ARG A 29 8.41 -8.60 -37.11
CA ARG A 29 9.59 -8.70 -37.97
C ARG A 29 10.45 -9.88 -37.46
N PRO A 30 11.02 -10.71 -38.34
CA PRO A 30 11.84 -11.83 -37.91
C PRO A 30 13.19 -11.35 -37.36
N THR A 31 13.49 -11.71 -36.12
CA THR A 31 14.80 -11.50 -35.49
C THR A 31 15.77 -12.58 -35.99
N THR A 32 16.74 -12.17 -36.80
CA THR A 32 17.90 -13.00 -37.16
C THR A 32 18.77 -13.20 -35.92
N ALA A 33 19.05 -14.45 -35.58
CA ALA A 33 19.99 -14.80 -34.52
C ALA A 33 21.40 -14.29 -34.87
N GLN A 34 21.92 -13.33 -34.09
CA GLN A 34 23.33 -12.95 -34.16
C GLN A 34 24.15 -13.75 -33.15
N GLN A 35 25.03 -14.55 -33.72
CA GLN A 35 26.05 -15.39 -33.12
C GLN A 35 27.09 -14.53 -32.38
N GLN A 36 27.30 -14.81 -31.08
CA GLN A 36 28.32 -14.17 -30.26
C GLN A 36 29.75 -14.50 -30.75
N SER A 37 30.62 -13.49 -30.77
CA SER A 37 32.08 -13.61 -30.91
C SER A 37 32.77 -12.51 -30.07
N PRO A 38 34.06 -12.68 -29.69
CA PRO A 38 34.54 -12.39 -28.33
C PRO A 38 34.98 -10.94 -28.05
N LEU A 39 34.53 -10.44 -26.89
CA LEU A 39 35.06 -9.50 -25.87
C LEU A 39 36.31 -8.59 -26.09
N ALA A 40 36.73 -8.25 -27.30
CA ALA A 40 37.78 -7.25 -27.51
C ALA A 40 37.39 -6.27 -28.62
N GLY A 41 36.68 -5.20 -28.28
CA GLY A 41 36.50 -4.10 -29.24
C GLY A 41 35.27 -3.21 -29.11
N ASN A 42 34.36 -3.40 -28.14
CA ASN A 42 33.27 -2.43 -27.96
C ASN A 42 33.81 -1.18 -27.23
N PRO A 43 33.82 0.02 -27.86
CA PRO A 43 34.27 1.26 -27.23
C PRO A 43 33.52 1.58 -25.92
N GLU A 44 32.26 1.15 -25.76
CA GLU A 44 31.52 1.28 -24.51
C GLU A 44 32.14 0.46 -23.38
N THR A 45 32.64 -0.75 -23.67
CA THR A 45 33.24 -1.61 -22.64
C THR A 45 34.60 -1.08 -22.16
N VAL A 46 35.31 -0.35 -23.03
CA VAL A 46 36.56 0.35 -22.66
C VAL A 46 36.24 1.55 -21.78
N GLU A 47 35.21 2.32 -22.13
CA GLU A 47 34.76 3.47 -21.34
C GLU A 47 34.18 3.06 -19.98
N LEU A 48 33.41 1.96 -19.92
CA LEU A 48 32.91 1.38 -18.68
C LEU A 48 34.05 0.96 -17.74
N ARG A 49 35.08 0.27 -18.26
CA ARG A 49 36.27 -0.10 -17.47
C ARG A 49 37.03 1.11 -16.95
N ARG A 50 37.13 2.17 -17.77
CA ARG A 50 37.76 3.43 -17.36
C ARG A 50 36.99 4.09 -16.20
N ARG A 51 35.66 4.15 -16.29
CA ARG A 51 34.79 4.71 -15.23
C ARG A 51 34.83 3.92 -13.93
N VAL A 52 34.85 2.58 -14.01
CA VAL A 52 34.98 1.74 -12.81
C VAL A 52 36.27 2.04 -12.07
N LYS A 53 37.39 2.14 -12.79
CA LYS A 53 38.70 2.45 -12.20
C LYS A 53 38.73 3.84 -11.56
N GLU A 54 38.12 4.83 -12.20
CA GLU A 54 38.00 6.20 -11.68
C GLU A 54 37.14 6.27 -10.40
N LEU A 55 36.07 5.47 -10.33
CA LEU A 55 35.21 5.38 -9.15
C LEU A 55 35.91 4.68 -7.98
N GLU A 56 36.67 3.61 -8.23
CA GLU A 56 37.47 2.92 -7.22
C GLU A 56 38.52 3.86 -6.61
N GLU A 57 39.19 4.67 -7.44
CA GLU A 57 40.17 5.66 -6.96
C GLU A 57 39.50 6.76 -6.11
N ARG A 58 38.31 7.23 -6.51
CA ARG A 58 37.53 8.18 -5.70
C ARG A 58 37.08 7.59 -4.37
N LEU A 59 36.65 6.33 -4.35
CA LEU A 59 36.25 5.62 -3.14
C LEU A 59 37.41 5.49 -2.16
N ASN A 60 38.58 5.05 -2.64
CA ASN A 60 39.78 4.93 -1.80
C ASN A 60 40.21 6.28 -1.21
N LYS A 61 40.05 7.37 -1.97
CA LYS A 61 40.38 8.72 -1.50
C LYS A 61 39.42 9.21 -0.41
N LEU A 62 38.12 8.94 -0.57
CA LEU A 62 37.09 9.26 0.41
C LEU A 62 37.18 8.41 1.68
N GLU A 63 37.58 7.15 1.55
CA GLU A 63 37.80 6.26 2.69
C GLU A 63 39.07 6.66 3.47
N ALA A 64 40.11 7.15 2.78
CA ALA A 64 41.31 7.71 3.42
C ALA A 64 41.08 9.05 4.14
N GLU A 65 40.03 9.80 3.77
CA GLU A 65 39.67 11.08 4.40
C GLU A 65 38.72 10.94 5.61
N GLN A 66 38.25 9.72 5.94
CA GLN A 66 37.46 9.48 7.15
C GLN A 66 38.36 9.25 8.38
N PRO A 67 38.27 10.08 9.45
CA PRO A 67 38.95 9.78 10.70
C PRO A 67 38.32 8.54 11.38
N PRO A 68 39.08 7.78 12.19
CA PRO A 68 38.61 6.53 12.78
C PRO A 68 37.38 6.76 13.67
N ARG A 69 36.28 6.07 13.34
CA ARG A 69 35.02 6.07 14.10
C ARG A 69 35.13 5.22 15.37
N ASN A 70 36.02 5.60 16.27
CA ASN A 70 36.11 5.03 17.61
C ASN A 70 36.15 6.17 18.65
N ALA A 71 34.97 6.66 19.02
CA ALA A 71 34.76 7.37 20.27
C ALA A 71 33.50 6.79 20.95
N PRO A 72 33.57 6.39 22.23
CA PRO A 72 32.42 5.84 22.95
C PRO A 72 31.38 6.94 23.17
N VAL A 73 30.12 6.63 22.84
CA VAL A 73 28.98 7.50 23.11
C VAL A 73 28.70 7.46 24.62
N SER A 74 28.99 8.55 25.32
CA SER A 74 28.64 8.75 26.74
C SER A 74 27.13 8.99 26.85
N PHE A 75 26.42 8.05 27.48
CA PHE A 75 25.02 8.25 27.87
C PHE A 75 24.94 9.24 29.03
N VAL A 76 24.35 10.41 28.79
CA VAL A 76 23.94 11.32 29.87
C VAL A 76 22.70 10.72 30.55
N LYS A 77 22.89 10.31 31.80
CA LYS A 77 21.83 9.88 32.72
C LYS A 77 21.22 11.12 33.36
N THR A 78 20.07 11.58 32.86
CA THR A 78 19.22 12.54 33.59
C THR A 78 18.18 11.77 34.40
N ALA A 79 18.25 11.97 35.72
CA ALA A 79 17.36 11.40 36.72
C ALA A 79 16.01 12.12 36.72
N PHE A 80 14.92 11.37 36.85
CA PHE A 80 13.60 11.89 37.22
C PHE A 80 13.46 11.85 38.75
N PRO A 81 13.07 12.95 39.41
CA PRO A 81 12.64 12.90 40.80
C PRO A 81 11.14 12.56 40.91
N GLY A 82 10.88 11.41 41.54
CA GLY A 82 9.92 11.17 42.64
C GLY A 82 8.52 11.77 42.62
N ASP A 83 7.55 10.86 42.53
CA ASP A 83 6.25 10.77 43.24
C ASP A 83 5.77 11.96 44.09
N VAL A 84 4.60 12.51 43.74
CA VAL A 84 3.54 12.83 44.72
C VAL A 84 2.16 12.76 44.05
N ILE A 85 1.27 11.89 44.57
CA ILE A 85 -0.17 11.89 44.33
C ILE A 85 -0.84 12.77 45.40
N PRO A 86 -1.83 13.60 45.05
CA PRO A 86 -3.11 13.49 45.76
C PRO A 86 -4.35 13.64 44.86
N SER A 87 -5.40 12.93 45.21
CA SER A 87 -6.81 13.16 44.84
C SER A 87 -7.61 13.41 46.15
N PRO A 88 -8.92 13.70 46.12
CA PRO A 88 -9.68 14.73 45.40
C PRO A 88 -10.63 15.51 46.36
N THR A 89 -11.06 16.74 46.04
CA THR A 89 -12.28 17.29 46.69
C THR A 89 -12.98 18.43 45.91
N THR A 90 -14.23 18.13 45.54
CA THR A 90 -15.47 18.95 45.61
C THR A 90 -15.51 20.42 45.17
N ASN A 91 -16.40 20.67 44.20
CA ASN A 91 -17.04 21.94 43.80
C ASN A 91 -18.05 22.44 44.88
N PRO A 92 -18.44 23.75 44.91
CA PRO A 92 -19.59 24.19 44.10
C PRO A 92 -19.60 25.65 43.57
N ALA A 93 -20.26 25.80 42.41
CA ALA A 93 -21.14 26.89 41.93
C ALA A 93 -20.60 28.28 41.46
N SER A 94 -20.71 28.46 40.12
CA SER A 94 -21.10 29.62 39.23
C SER A 94 -21.69 30.91 39.86
N PRO A 95 -21.76 32.09 39.16
CA PRO A 95 -21.76 32.26 37.69
C PRO A 95 -21.07 33.51 37.09
N ALA A 96 -20.58 33.42 35.85
CA ALA A 96 -20.57 34.54 34.91
C ALA A 96 -20.44 34.03 33.46
N GLN A 97 -21.33 34.54 32.61
CA GLN A 97 -21.44 34.27 31.18
C GLN A 97 -20.25 34.87 30.43
N GLU A 98 -19.72 34.16 29.42
CA GLU A 98 -19.31 34.72 28.13
C GLU A 98 -18.98 33.60 27.12
N ASP A 99 -19.29 33.88 25.85
CA ASP A 99 -18.83 33.21 24.62
C ASP A 99 -19.52 31.94 24.09
N ASP A 100 -20.70 32.17 23.49
CA ASP A 100 -21.40 31.30 22.55
C ASP A 100 -20.74 31.32 21.13
N LYS A 101 -19.43 31.03 21.05
CA LYS A 101 -18.70 30.83 19.77
C LYS A 101 -18.07 29.45 19.58
N SER A 102 -18.16 28.56 20.57
CA SER A 102 -17.58 27.20 20.51
C SER A 102 -18.48 26.16 19.80
N LYS A 103 -19.79 26.41 19.65
CA LYS A 103 -20.75 25.38 19.18
C LYS A 103 -20.88 25.20 17.66
N SER A 104 -20.17 25.97 16.83
CA SER A 104 -20.21 25.83 15.37
C SER A 104 -19.04 25.04 14.80
N GLN A 105 -17.84 25.14 15.39
CA GLN A 105 -16.66 24.39 14.97
C GLN A 105 -16.74 22.90 15.33
N ASP A 106 -17.33 22.56 16.48
CA ASP A 106 -17.50 21.17 16.91
C ASP A 106 -18.43 20.37 16.00
N LYS A 107 -19.42 21.01 15.37
CA LYS A 107 -20.36 20.32 14.48
C LYS A 107 -19.71 19.88 13.17
N GLY A 108 -18.79 20.68 12.63
CA GLY A 108 -18.10 20.34 11.37
C GLY A 108 -17.15 19.16 11.55
N VAL A 109 -16.35 19.18 12.61
CA VAL A 109 -15.40 18.12 12.94
C VAL A 109 -16.11 16.83 13.34
N SER A 110 -17.13 16.92 14.20
CA SER A 110 -17.93 15.74 14.58
C SER A 110 -18.73 15.16 13.41
N ASN A 111 -19.27 15.98 12.50
CA ASN A 111 -19.93 15.48 11.30
C ASN A 111 -18.94 14.84 10.32
N PHE A 112 -17.72 15.37 10.19
CA PHE A 112 -16.66 14.74 9.39
C PHE A 112 -16.36 13.32 9.89
N PHE A 113 -16.14 13.14 11.19
CA PHE A 113 -15.89 11.81 11.78
C PHE A 113 -17.11 10.88 11.79
N ARG A 114 -18.32 11.37 11.49
CA ARG A 114 -19.51 10.53 11.31
C ARG A 114 -19.65 9.97 9.90
N GLU A 115 -19.09 10.66 8.91
CA GLU A 115 -19.12 10.26 7.49
C GLU A 115 -17.83 9.55 7.04
N VAL A 116 -16.75 9.70 7.81
CA VAL A 116 -15.44 9.12 7.53
C VAL A 116 -15.18 7.94 8.47
N GLU A 117 -14.90 6.79 7.87
CA GLU A 117 -14.47 5.58 8.54
C GLU A 117 -12.95 5.59 8.71
N LEU A 118 -12.48 5.39 9.95
CA LEU A 118 -11.08 5.16 10.28
C LEU A 118 -10.91 3.69 10.69
N SER A 119 -10.05 2.96 10.02
CA SER A 119 -9.71 1.58 10.37
C SER A 119 -8.23 1.31 10.15
N GLY A 120 -7.73 0.15 10.58
CA GLY A 120 -6.32 -0.19 10.44
C GLY A 120 -5.97 -1.46 11.17
N PHE A 121 -4.76 -1.96 10.94
CA PHE A 121 -4.24 -3.14 11.61
C PHE A 121 -2.72 -3.13 11.66
N ILE A 122 -2.16 -3.99 12.51
CA ILE A 122 -0.73 -4.27 12.58
C ILE A 122 -0.56 -5.78 12.44
N ASP A 123 0.34 -6.19 11.55
CA ASP A 123 0.65 -7.56 11.22
C ASP A 123 2.13 -7.85 11.48
N GLY A 124 2.37 -8.81 12.37
CA GLY A 124 3.69 -9.35 12.66
C GLY A 124 3.65 -10.86 12.80
N TYR A 125 4.80 -11.49 12.58
CA TYR A 125 4.93 -12.95 12.52
C TYR A 125 6.23 -13.44 13.11
N TYR A 126 6.27 -14.74 13.38
CA TYR A 126 7.48 -15.51 13.61
C TYR A 126 7.50 -16.68 12.63
N GLY A 127 8.44 -16.68 11.69
CA GLY A 127 8.61 -17.77 10.74
C GLY A 127 9.84 -18.60 11.08
N TYR A 128 9.71 -19.91 11.32
CA TYR A 128 10.86 -20.79 11.50
C TYR A 128 11.20 -21.52 10.20
N ASN A 129 12.46 -21.47 9.76
CA ASN A 129 12.93 -22.19 8.57
C ASN A 129 13.98 -23.23 8.95
N PHE A 130 13.62 -24.51 8.78
CA PHE A 130 14.48 -25.67 9.08
C PHE A 130 15.78 -25.69 8.26
N ASN A 131 15.78 -25.09 7.06
CA ASN A 131 16.96 -25.01 6.20
C ASN A 131 17.97 -23.94 6.64
N LYS A 132 17.65 -23.16 7.69
CA LYS A 132 18.51 -22.13 8.30
C LYS A 132 19.22 -21.26 7.26
N PRO A 133 18.47 -20.55 6.39
CA PRO A 133 19.07 -19.78 5.31
C PRO A 133 20.02 -18.70 5.85
N ALA A 134 21.16 -18.53 5.18
CA ALA A 134 22.08 -17.44 5.46
C ALA A 134 21.35 -16.09 5.33
N GLY A 135 21.57 -15.17 6.27
CA GLY A 135 20.89 -13.88 6.30
C GLY A 135 19.42 -13.92 6.74
N ARG A 136 18.88 -15.10 7.12
CA ARG A 136 17.51 -15.27 7.63
C ARG A 136 16.41 -14.83 6.64
N ILE A 137 16.66 -14.99 5.34
CA ILE A 137 15.71 -14.64 4.29
C ILE A 137 15.08 -15.91 3.72
N ASN A 138 13.76 -15.96 3.68
CA ASN A 138 13.00 -16.94 2.95
C ASN A 138 12.80 -16.45 1.50
N VAL A 139 13.48 -17.09 0.56
CA VAL A 139 13.34 -16.78 -0.88
C VAL A 139 12.00 -17.34 -1.40
N LEU A 140 11.44 -16.72 -2.44
CA LEU A 140 10.15 -17.08 -3.05
C LEU A 140 8.95 -17.00 -2.10
N ARG A 141 9.09 -16.26 -1.00
CA ARG A 141 7.99 -15.97 -0.07
C ARG A 141 7.54 -14.54 -0.24
N ASN A 142 6.23 -14.31 -0.17
CA ASN A 142 5.65 -12.97 -0.16
C ASN A 142 5.23 -12.61 1.26
N PHE A 143 5.61 -11.43 1.74
CA PHE A 143 5.20 -10.87 3.04
C PHE A 143 5.76 -11.57 4.30
N ASP A 144 6.17 -12.85 4.23
CA ASP A 144 6.89 -13.56 5.29
C ASP A 144 8.34 -13.92 4.91
N THR A 145 9.06 -12.90 4.45
CA THR A 145 10.43 -13.01 3.93
C THR A 145 11.49 -13.26 5.00
N ARG A 146 11.19 -13.08 6.29
CA ARG A 146 12.15 -13.25 7.39
C ARG A 146 11.98 -14.61 8.08
N SER A 147 13.09 -15.19 8.52
CA SER A 147 13.12 -16.49 9.21
C SER A 147 13.82 -16.41 10.57
N ASN A 148 13.46 -17.31 11.48
CA ASN A 148 14.04 -17.52 12.79
C ASN A 148 14.09 -16.25 13.65
N GLN A 149 13.09 -15.37 13.49
CA GLN A 149 12.93 -14.13 14.23
C GLN A 149 11.49 -13.64 14.20
N PHE A 150 11.14 -12.79 15.16
CA PHE A 150 9.93 -11.97 15.07
C PHE A 150 10.16 -10.85 14.05
N ALA A 151 9.15 -10.58 13.23
CA ALA A 151 9.20 -9.54 12.21
C ALA A 151 7.84 -8.85 12.08
N LEU A 152 7.88 -7.55 11.80
CA LEU A 152 6.73 -6.81 11.29
C LEU A 152 6.62 -7.07 9.79
N ASN A 153 5.41 -7.32 9.31
CA ASN A 153 5.13 -7.38 7.88
C ASN A 153 4.53 -6.05 7.39
N LEU A 154 3.40 -5.66 7.98
CA LEU A 154 2.63 -4.49 7.55
C LEU A 154 1.89 -3.87 8.74
N ALA A 155 1.87 -2.55 8.79
CA ALA A 155 0.96 -1.76 9.59
C ALA A 155 0.21 -0.82 8.65
N GLU A 156 -1.11 -0.79 8.73
CA GLU A 156 -1.97 -0.02 7.82
C GLU A 156 -2.93 0.87 8.61
N VAL A 157 -3.14 2.08 8.10
CA VAL A 157 -4.23 2.98 8.50
C VAL A 157 -5.05 3.35 7.26
N VAL A 158 -6.36 3.14 7.34
CA VAL A 158 -7.35 3.39 6.30
C VAL A 158 -8.26 4.53 6.73
N ILE A 159 -8.39 5.53 5.86
CA ILE A 159 -9.32 6.65 6.00
C ILE A 159 -10.23 6.65 4.79
N GLU A 160 -11.53 6.41 4.98
CA GLU A 160 -12.48 6.22 3.88
C GLU A 160 -13.78 6.98 4.11
N LYS A 161 -14.29 7.61 3.05
CA LYS A 161 -15.69 8.03 2.94
C LYS A 161 -16.28 7.34 1.72
N LYS A 162 -17.25 6.46 1.92
CA LYS A 162 -17.95 5.79 0.82
C LYS A 162 -18.97 6.73 0.19
N PRO A 163 -19.06 6.80 -1.15
CA PRO A 163 -20.11 7.57 -1.80
C PRO A 163 -21.47 6.92 -1.54
N ASP A 164 -22.45 7.75 -1.18
CA ASP A 164 -23.82 7.38 -0.83
C ASP A 164 -24.81 8.16 -1.73
N PRO A 165 -25.76 7.48 -2.40
CA PRO A 165 -26.70 8.13 -3.31
C PRO A 165 -27.73 9.05 -2.62
N LEU A 166 -27.96 8.88 -1.31
CA LEU A 166 -28.90 9.64 -0.50
C LEU A 166 -28.23 10.81 0.23
N ASN A 167 -27.02 10.59 0.74
CA ASN A 167 -26.32 11.58 1.58
C ASN A 167 -25.27 12.38 0.80
N SER A 168 -24.25 11.70 0.26
CA SER A 168 -23.12 12.35 -0.40
C SER A 168 -22.56 11.46 -1.50
N ARG A 169 -22.76 11.87 -2.76
CA ARG A 169 -22.28 11.11 -3.93
C ARG A 169 -20.77 11.18 -4.15
N VAL A 170 -20.05 11.92 -3.31
CA VAL A 170 -18.60 12.05 -3.36
C VAL A 170 -18.01 11.25 -2.20
N GLY A 171 -16.98 10.48 -2.50
CA GLY A 171 -16.22 9.70 -1.54
C GLY A 171 -14.72 9.80 -1.80
N PHE A 172 -13.95 9.18 -0.92
CA PHE A 172 -12.52 9.02 -1.09
C PHE A 172 -12.03 7.84 -0.24
N ARG A 173 -10.85 7.33 -0.57
CA ARG A 173 -10.14 6.34 0.24
C ARG A 173 -8.65 6.65 0.24
N LEU A 174 -8.03 6.57 1.41
CA LEU A 174 -6.60 6.71 1.62
C LEU A 174 -6.13 5.59 2.56
N ASP A 175 -5.22 4.76 2.06
CA ASP A 175 -4.63 3.64 2.78
C ASP A 175 -3.13 3.90 2.91
N LEU A 176 -2.67 4.05 4.16
CA LEU A 176 -1.29 4.38 4.51
C LEU A 176 -0.60 3.18 5.16
N ASP A 177 0.55 2.81 4.60
CA ASP A 177 1.24 1.58 4.92
C ASP A 177 2.64 1.83 5.49
N TYR A 178 3.02 0.96 6.42
CA TYR A 178 4.36 0.90 6.97
C TYR A 178 4.83 -0.54 7.19
N GLY A 179 6.01 -0.87 6.69
CA GLY A 179 6.65 -2.17 6.93
C GLY A 179 7.26 -2.79 5.67
N PRO A 180 7.99 -3.92 5.80
CA PRO A 180 8.65 -4.56 4.68
C PRO A 180 7.72 -4.97 3.53
N ALA A 181 6.43 -5.19 3.79
CA ALA A 181 5.44 -5.48 2.75
C ALA A 181 5.38 -4.36 1.70
N THR A 182 5.46 -3.11 2.13
CA THR A 182 5.33 -2.00 1.20
C THR A 182 6.54 -1.86 0.28
N ASP A 183 7.74 -2.16 0.78
CA ASP A 183 8.94 -2.18 -0.05
C ASP A 183 8.81 -3.24 -1.16
N LEU A 184 8.17 -4.38 -0.86
CA LEU A 184 7.93 -5.44 -1.83
C LEU A 184 6.88 -5.05 -2.87
N VAL A 185 5.76 -4.47 -2.43
CA VAL A 185 4.66 -4.04 -3.32
C VAL A 185 5.13 -2.98 -4.32
N HIS A 186 6.02 -2.08 -3.89
CA HIS A 186 6.48 -0.94 -4.70
C HIS A 186 7.87 -1.16 -5.32
N ALA A 187 8.43 -2.36 -5.22
CA ALA A 187 9.79 -2.66 -5.70
C ALA A 187 9.99 -2.39 -7.20
N SER A 188 8.91 -2.44 -7.99
CA SER A 188 8.94 -2.23 -9.44
C SER A 188 8.47 -0.84 -9.88
N GLU A 189 8.16 0.09 -8.96
CA GLU A 189 7.63 1.41 -9.31
C GLU A 189 8.65 2.25 -10.10
N PRO A 190 8.32 2.71 -11.33
CA PRO A 190 9.25 3.50 -12.14
C PRO A 190 9.68 4.83 -11.50
N GLY A 191 8.79 5.50 -10.77
CA GLY A 191 9.06 6.75 -10.06
C GLY A 191 9.87 6.58 -8.76
N GLY A 192 10.32 5.35 -8.46
CA GLY A 192 11.06 5.01 -7.27
C GLY A 192 10.17 4.55 -6.11
N SER A 193 10.57 3.47 -5.45
CA SER A 193 9.82 2.85 -4.35
C SER A 193 9.62 3.79 -3.16
N GLU A 194 10.59 4.63 -2.83
CA GLU A 194 10.56 5.48 -1.63
C GLU A 194 9.44 6.53 -1.65
N THR A 195 9.10 7.05 -2.82
CA THR A 195 8.08 8.10 -2.97
C THR A 195 6.68 7.56 -2.75
N TYR A 196 6.40 6.35 -3.25
CA TYR A 196 5.03 5.83 -3.34
C TYR A 196 4.71 4.74 -2.32
N LYS A 197 5.71 4.20 -1.62
CA LYS A 197 5.51 3.07 -0.70
C LYS A 197 4.62 3.36 0.49
N VAL A 198 4.58 4.59 0.98
CA VAL A 198 3.72 4.89 2.15
C VAL A 198 2.24 4.86 1.77
N ILE A 199 1.90 4.99 0.49
CA ILE A 199 0.52 5.10 0.02
C ILE A 199 0.15 3.80 -0.70
N GLN A 200 -0.64 2.93 -0.08
CA GLN A 200 -1.15 1.74 -0.76
C GLN A 200 -2.22 2.11 -1.78
N GLN A 201 -3.19 2.90 -1.33
CA GLN A 201 -4.29 3.42 -2.15
C GLN A 201 -4.59 4.88 -1.81
N ALA A 202 -4.90 5.66 -2.83
CA ALA A 202 -5.35 7.04 -2.69
C ALA A 202 -6.20 7.40 -3.90
N TYR A 203 -7.52 7.44 -3.73
CA TYR A 203 -8.42 7.80 -4.82
C TYR A 203 -9.64 8.58 -4.33
N GLY A 204 -10.16 9.43 -5.21
CA GLY A 204 -11.46 10.07 -5.07
C GLY A 204 -12.53 9.28 -5.82
N SER A 205 -13.75 9.28 -5.30
CA SER A 205 -14.89 8.57 -5.86
C SER A 205 -16.06 9.50 -6.13
N TYR A 206 -16.73 9.31 -7.26
CA TYR A 206 -17.99 9.96 -7.57
C TYR A 206 -19.03 8.94 -8.04
N LEU A 207 -20.22 8.98 -7.42
CA LEU A 207 -21.36 8.14 -7.75
C LEU A 207 -22.37 8.92 -8.60
N ALA A 208 -22.17 8.87 -9.92
CA ALA A 208 -23.04 9.54 -10.87
C ALA A 208 -24.47 8.95 -10.82
N PRO A 209 -25.51 9.79 -10.88
CA PRO A 209 -26.91 9.37 -10.78
C PRO A 209 -27.44 8.74 -12.08
N VAL A 210 -26.69 7.81 -12.65
CA VAL A 210 -27.08 7.06 -13.86
C VAL A 210 -27.55 5.68 -13.43
N GLY A 211 -28.82 5.35 -13.68
CA GLY A 211 -29.41 4.05 -13.34
C GLY A 211 -29.27 3.69 -11.87
N SER A 212 -28.62 2.56 -11.57
CA SER A 212 -28.32 2.09 -10.19
C SER A 212 -27.16 2.85 -9.52
N GLY A 213 -26.48 3.74 -10.25
CA GLY A 213 -25.30 4.46 -9.80
C GLY A 213 -24.05 3.99 -10.56
N LEU A 214 -23.48 4.88 -11.38
CA LEU A 214 -22.18 4.67 -12.00
C LEU A 214 -21.10 5.23 -11.07
N GLN A 215 -20.28 4.36 -10.49
CA GLN A 215 -19.16 4.78 -9.66
C GLN A 215 -17.92 5.01 -10.52
N ILE A 216 -17.32 6.18 -10.40
CA ILE A 216 -16.09 6.58 -11.07
C ILE A 216 -15.06 6.87 -9.98
N ASP A 217 -13.93 6.18 -10.02
CA ASP A 217 -12.80 6.43 -9.12
C ASP A 217 -11.61 6.96 -9.91
N VAL A 218 -10.90 7.93 -9.35
CA VAL A 218 -9.71 8.55 -9.93
C VAL A 218 -8.59 8.58 -8.89
N GLY A 219 -7.44 8.01 -9.24
CA GLY A 219 -6.25 7.98 -8.37
C GLY A 219 -5.53 6.64 -8.44
N LYS A 220 -4.90 6.26 -7.32
CA LYS A 220 -4.20 4.99 -7.12
C LYS A 220 -5.08 4.02 -6.34
N PHE A 221 -5.26 2.81 -6.83
CA PHE A 221 -6.07 1.77 -6.20
C PHE A 221 -5.40 0.39 -6.33
N VAL A 222 -5.65 -0.49 -5.36
CA VAL A 222 -5.21 -1.88 -5.44
C VAL A 222 -5.95 -2.60 -6.55
N THR A 223 -5.27 -3.59 -7.13
CA THR A 223 -5.79 -4.43 -8.18
C THR A 223 -7.13 -5.10 -7.78
N TRP A 224 -8.01 -5.25 -8.75
CA TRP A 224 -9.18 -6.12 -8.64
C TRP A 224 -8.90 -7.54 -9.15
N ASN A 225 -7.69 -7.77 -9.67
CA ASN A 225 -7.31 -9.05 -10.25
C ASN A 225 -6.70 -9.94 -9.17
N GLY A 226 -7.06 -11.22 -9.17
CA GLY A 226 -6.58 -12.19 -8.19
C GLY A 226 -7.57 -12.47 -7.07
N ALA A 227 -7.37 -13.61 -6.40
CA ALA A 227 -8.18 -14.03 -5.26
C ALA A 227 -7.55 -13.68 -3.91
N GLU A 228 -6.26 -13.36 -3.92
CA GLU A 228 -5.51 -12.96 -2.73
C GLU A 228 -5.32 -11.43 -2.72
N VAL A 229 -5.20 -10.83 -1.54
CA VAL A 229 -5.04 -9.37 -1.36
C VAL A 229 -3.81 -9.02 -0.52
N ILE A 230 -3.35 -7.77 -0.49
CA ILE A 230 -2.10 -7.40 0.21
C ILE A 230 -2.23 -7.67 1.71
N GLU A 231 -3.38 -7.32 2.29
CA GLU A 231 -3.66 -7.37 3.72
C GLU A 231 -3.78 -8.81 4.22
N THR A 232 -2.86 -9.23 5.09
CA THR A 232 -2.82 -10.60 5.63
C THR A 232 -4.14 -11.03 6.29
N LYS A 233 -4.81 -10.11 6.98
CA LYS A 233 -6.08 -10.37 7.69
C LYS A 233 -7.22 -10.85 6.79
N ASP A 234 -7.17 -10.53 5.49
CA ASP A 234 -8.24 -10.84 4.54
C ASP A 234 -7.94 -12.08 3.69
N ASN A 235 -6.91 -12.85 4.06
CA ASN A 235 -6.47 -14.03 3.34
C ASN A 235 -6.48 -15.28 4.23
N TRP A 236 -6.68 -16.45 3.62
CA TRP A 236 -6.62 -17.72 4.34
C TRP A 236 -5.20 -18.15 4.71
N ASN A 237 -4.24 -17.80 3.86
CA ASN A 237 -2.82 -18.06 4.09
C ASN A 237 -2.12 -16.78 4.51
N TYR A 238 -1.09 -16.93 5.34
CA TYR A 238 -0.25 -15.80 5.74
C TYR A 238 0.53 -15.24 4.54
N SER A 239 1.27 -16.11 3.86
CA SER A 239 1.99 -15.77 2.63
C SER A 239 1.05 -15.76 1.42
N ARG A 240 1.58 -15.34 0.27
CA ARG A 240 0.86 -15.31 -1.00
C ARG A 240 1.38 -16.32 -2.00
N GLY A 241 0.48 -16.81 -2.84
CA GLY A 241 0.86 -17.66 -3.97
C GLY A 241 1.72 -16.92 -5.00
N LEU A 242 2.43 -17.68 -5.83
CA LEU A 242 3.22 -17.11 -6.93
C LEU A 242 2.34 -16.38 -7.95
N LEU A 243 1.07 -16.79 -8.11
CA LEU A 243 0.12 -16.07 -8.97
C LEU A 243 -0.13 -14.65 -8.48
N PHE A 244 -0.27 -14.45 -7.17
CA PHE A 244 -0.39 -13.11 -6.59
C PHE A 244 0.90 -12.30 -6.77
N ALA A 245 2.05 -12.92 -6.52
CA ALA A 245 3.32 -12.20 -6.55
C ALA A 245 3.85 -11.88 -7.97
N TRP A 246 3.46 -12.64 -9.00
CA TRP A 246 4.07 -12.55 -10.34
C TRP A 246 3.07 -12.46 -11.49
N ALA A 247 1.81 -12.86 -11.30
CA ALA A 247 0.82 -12.96 -12.38
C ALA A 247 -0.28 -11.88 -12.31
N ILE A 248 -0.22 -10.99 -11.32
CA ILE A 248 -1.09 -9.81 -11.21
C ILE A 248 -0.28 -8.58 -10.76
N PRO A 249 -0.71 -7.37 -11.14
CA PRO A 249 -0.20 -6.14 -10.54
C PRO A 249 -0.76 -6.01 -9.12
N TYR A 250 -0.04 -5.34 -8.23
CA TYR A 250 -0.50 -5.00 -6.89
C TYR A 250 -1.43 -3.78 -6.90
N TYR A 251 -1.10 -2.78 -7.71
CA TYR A 251 -1.86 -1.54 -7.82
C TYR A 251 -1.86 -0.98 -9.24
N HIS A 252 -2.76 -0.03 -9.44
CA HIS A 252 -2.92 0.73 -10.66
C HIS A 252 -3.15 2.20 -10.32
N ALA A 253 -2.66 3.11 -11.17
CA ALA A 253 -3.00 4.52 -11.13
C ALA A 253 -3.76 4.91 -12.42
N GLY A 254 -4.87 5.63 -12.28
CA GLY A 254 -5.67 6.10 -13.40
C GLY A 254 -7.13 6.32 -13.04
N VAL A 255 -8.02 5.96 -13.97
CA VAL A 255 -9.48 6.10 -13.83
C VAL A 255 -10.13 4.73 -13.97
N ARG A 256 -11.04 4.40 -13.06
CA ARG A 256 -11.91 3.22 -13.20
C ARG A 256 -13.37 3.60 -13.06
N ALA A 257 -14.22 2.88 -13.78
CA ALA A 257 -15.66 3.03 -13.71
C ALA A 257 -16.30 1.66 -13.48
N LYS A 258 -17.23 1.59 -12.53
CA LYS A 258 -17.98 0.39 -12.18
C LYS A 258 -19.48 0.67 -12.24
N TYR A 259 -20.21 -0.22 -12.92
CA TYR A 259 -21.65 -0.18 -13.00
C TYR A 259 -22.24 -1.54 -12.62
N SER A 260 -23.16 -1.53 -11.66
CA SER A 260 -23.86 -2.75 -11.20
C SER A 260 -25.24 -2.81 -11.84
N PHE A 261 -25.43 -3.70 -12.81
CA PHE A 261 -26.73 -3.86 -13.47
C PHE A 261 -27.79 -4.44 -12.53
N ASN A 262 -27.37 -5.32 -11.62
CA ASN A 262 -28.20 -5.94 -10.59
C ASN A 262 -27.31 -6.50 -9.47
N SER A 263 -27.89 -7.25 -8.53
CA SER A 263 -27.17 -7.84 -7.40
C SER A 263 -26.18 -8.97 -7.76
N LYS A 264 -26.16 -9.43 -9.01
CA LYS A 264 -25.33 -10.54 -9.49
C LYS A 264 -24.32 -10.14 -10.55
N VAL A 265 -24.60 -9.09 -11.31
CA VAL A 265 -23.81 -8.71 -12.49
C VAL A 265 -23.39 -7.25 -12.38
N SER A 266 -22.07 -7.03 -12.40
CA SER A 266 -21.45 -5.73 -12.52
C SER A 266 -20.40 -5.75 -13.62
N LEU A 267 -20.25 -4.63 -14.32
CA LEU A 267 -19.16 -4.40 -15.25
C LEU A 267 -18.23 -3.33 -14.69
N MET A 268 -16.94 -3.53 -14.88
CA MET A 268 -15.92 -2.57 -14.52
C MET A 268 -14.95 -2.41 -15.69
N GLY A 269 -14.64 -1.16 -16.01
CA GLY A 269 -13.61 -0.79 -16.98
C GLY A 269 -12.65 0.21 -16.36
N ALA A 270 -11.39 0.18 -16.80
CA ALA A 270 -10.37 1.09 -16.30
C ALA A 270 -9.39 1.50 -17.40
N VAL A 271 -8.87 2.72 -17.28
CA VAL A 271 -7.76 3.26 -18.06
C VAL A 271 -6.68 3.62 -17.05
N VAL A 272 -5.52 2.96 -17.13
CA VAL A 272 -4.48 3.00 -16.10
C VAL A 272 -3.09 3.09 -16.75
N ASN A 273 -2.13 3.64 -16.01
CA ASN A 273 -0.75 3.85 -16.49
C ASN A 273 0.00 2.53 -16.74
N GLY A 274 -0.37 1.43 -16.07
CA GLY A 274 0.24 0.13 -16.33
C GLY A 274 0.26 -0.80 -15.12
N TRP A 275 1.30 -1.64 -15.09
CA TRP A 275 1.53 -2.67 -14.08
C TRP A 275 2.43 -2.15 -12.96
N ASN A 276 1.89 -1.90 -11.77
CA ASN A 276 2.63 -1.31 -10.65
C ASN A 276 3.29 0.03 -11.01
N ASN A 277 2.55 0.87 -11.74
CA ASN A 277 3.00 2.19 -12.17
C ASN A 277 2.06 3.27 -11.62
N VAL A 278 2.60 4.17 -10.81
CA VAL A 278 2.01 5.48 -10.57
C VAL A 278 2.56 6.47 -11.58
N GLU A 279 3.88 6.50 -11.75
CA GLU A 279 4.50 7.28 -12.83
C GLU A 279 4.42 6.52 -14.15
N GLU A 280 3.93 7.22 -15.18
CA GLU A 280 3.92 6.69 -16.53
C GLU A 280 5.36 6.64 -17.08
N ASN A 281 5.75 5.49 -17.62
CA ASN A 281 7.09 5.27 -18.16
C ASN A 281 7.08 4.89 -19.65
N ASN A 282 5.91 4.93 -20.29
CA ASN A 282 5.78 4.68 -21.72
C ASN A 282 6.05 5.96 -22.53
N SER A 283 7.04 5.91 -23.43
CA SER A 283 7.50 7.10 -24.20
C SER A 283 6.91 7.26 -25.61
N GLY A 284 6.05 6.33 -26.04
CA GLY A 284 5.41 6.36 -27.37
C GLY A 284 6.24 5.78 -28.50
#